data_AF-A0A6V7L3Y3-F1
#
_entry.id   AF-A0A6V7L3Y3-F1
#
_cell.length_a   1.000
_cell.length_b   1.000
_cell.length_c   1.000
_cell.angle_alpha   90.00
_cell.angle_beta   90.00
_cell.angle_gamma   90.00
#
_symmetry.space_group_name_H-M   'P 1'
#
loop_
_entity.id
_entity.type
_entity.pdbx_description
1 polymer ?
#
loop_
_entity_poly.entity_id
_entity_poly.type
_entity_poly.pdbx_seq_one_letter_code
_entity_poly.pdbx_strand_id
1 'polypeptide(L)' 'GDSGGPLVCNGLLYGILSSGVRTDGRPGIFTDVSQFQEFIRPYVAQSSVQNTKDDL' A
#
# COMPACT_ATOMS: atom_id res chain seq x y z
N GLY A 1 3.30 12.96 -8.41
CA GLY A 1 2.46 13.18 -7.22
C GLY A 1 2.72 12.03 -6.28
N ASP A 2 2.89 12.31 -5.00
CA ASP A 2 3.20 11.28 -3.99
C ASP A 2 1.94 10.51 -3.55
N SER A 3 0.74 10.97 -3.93
CA SER A 3 -0.53 10.30 -3.64
C SER A 3 -0.50 8.84 -4.12
N GLY A 4 -0.87 7.92 -3.24
CA GLY A 4 -0.71 6.48 -3.45
C GLY A 4 0.59 5.89 -2.89
N GLY A 5 1.56 6.73 -2.49
CA GLY A 5 2.83 6.29 -1.92
C GLY A 5 2.69 5.67 -0.52
N PRO A 6 3.58 4.74 -0.14
CA PRO A 6 3.46 3.99 1.11
C PRO A 6 4.05 4.75 2.31
N LEU A 7 3.39 4.63 3.47
CA LEU A 7 3.97 4.87 4.79
C LEU A 7 4.37 3.51 5.38
N VAL A 8 5.67 3.24 5.41
CA VAL A 8 6.24 1.99 5.92
C VAL A 8 6.98 2.23 7.22
N CYS A 9 6.66 1.45 8.25
CA CYS A 9 7.41 1.42 9.50
C CYS A 9 7.83 -0.02 9.79
N ASN A 10 9.11 -0.26 10.07
CA ASN A 10 9.65 -1.60 10.36
C ASN A 10 9.27 -2.67 9.32
N GLY A 11 9.24 -2.30 8.04
CA GLY A 11 8.87 -3.20 6.93
C GLY A 11 7.38 -3.48 6.79
N LEU A 12 6.52 -2.92 7.64
CA LEU A 12 5.07 -3.06 7.56
C LEU A 12 4.44 -1.83 6.92
N LEU A 13 3.44 -2.04 6.07
CA LEU A 13 2.67 -0.97 5.44
C LEU A 13 1.57 -0.48 6.39
N TYR A 14 1.70 0.77 6.86
CA TYR A 14 0.74 1.39 7.77
C TYR A 14 -0.27 2.28 7.05
N GLY A 15 0.17 2.96 6.00
CA GLY A 15 -0.69 3.92 5.33
C GLY A 15 -0.38 4.13 3.86
N ILE A 16 -1.36 4.68 3.15
CA ILE A 16 -1.25 5.12 1.76
C ILE A 16 -1.44 6.63 1.74
N LEU A 17 -0.50 7.38 1.18
CA LEU A 17 -0.57 8.85 1.15
C LEU A 17 -1.80 9.29 0.35
N SER A 18 -2.71 10.01 1.01
CA SER A 18 -3.91 10.56 0.40
C SER A 18 -3.68 12.03 0.03
N SER A 19 -3.38 12.86 1.04
CA SER A 19 -3.19 14.30 0.92
C SER A 19 -2.23 14.79 2.00
N GLY A 20 -1.86 16.05 1.99
CA GLY A 20 -0.91 16.63 2.95
C GLY A 20 0.15 17.41 2.21
N VAL A 21 0.02 18.73 2.27
CA VAL A 21 0.92 19.67 1.62
C VAL A 21 2.21 19.71 2.43
N ARG A 22 3.30 19.28 1.81
CA ARG A 22 4.62 19.09 2.45
C ARG A 22 5.31 20.40 2.88
N THR A 23 4.61 21.54 2.89
CA THR A 23 5.22 22.88 2.98
C THR A 23 4.65 23.78 4.07
N ASP A 24 3.57 23.41 4.76
CA ASP A 24 2.97 24.24 5.83
C ASP A 24 3.15 23.65 7.25
N GLY A 25 4.01 22.63 7.38
CA GLY A 25 4.28 21.96 8.66
C GLY A 25 3.14 21.04 9.13
N ARG A 26 2.06 20.88 8.35
CA ARG A 26 1.00 19.93 8.67
C ARG A 26 1.44 18.50 8.33
N PRO A 27 1.05 17.50 9.14
CA PRO A 27 1.35 16.12 8.83
C PRO A 27 0.65 15.67 7.55
N GLY A 28 1.25 14.69 6.88
CA GLY A 28 0.58 13.97 5.80
C GLY A 28 -0.67 13.24 6.30
N ILE A 29 -1.70 13.20 5.47
CA ILE A 29 -2.94 12.45 5.70
C ILE A 29 -2.83 11.14 4.92
N PHE A 30 -2.89 10.03 5.63
CA PHE A 30 -2.77 8.69 5.08
C PHE A 30 -4.04 7.90 5.28
N THR A 31 -4.39 7.06 4.30
CA THR A 31 -5.38 6.00 4.47
C THR A 31 -4.81 4.91 5.36
N ASP A 32 -5.46 4.58 6.48
CA ASP A 32 -5.04 3.51 7.38
C ASP A 32 -5.27 2.13 6.75
N VAL A 33 -4.18 1.42 6.43
CA VAL A 33 -4.24 0.12 5.75
C VAL A 33 -4.84 -0.98 6.62
N SER A 34 -4.78 -0.85 7.95
CA SER A 34 -5.34 -1.85 8.86
C SER A 34 -6.87 -1.99 8.71
N GLN A 35 -7.56 -0.89 8.39
CA GLN A 35 -9.01 -0.85 8.23
C GLN A 35 -9.50 -1.53 6.94
N PHE A 36 -8.62 -1.70 5.94
CA PHE A 36 -8.98 -2.22 4.62
C PHE A 36 -8.39 -3.60 4.33
N GLN A 37 -7.85 -4.30 5.33
CA GLN A 37 -7.21 -5.60 5.10
C GLN A 37 -8.13 -6.62 4.44
N GLU A 38 -9.40 -6.71 4.85
CA GLU A 38 -10.36 -7.64 4.27
C GLU A 38 -10.65 -7.34 2.80
N PHE A 39 -10.72 -6.04 2.46
CA PHE A 39 -10.87 -5.59 1.08
C PHE A 39 -9.61 -5.88 0.24
N ILE A 40 -8.41 -5.63 0.79
CA ILE A 40 -7.15 -5.72 0.05
C ILE A 40 -6.69 -7.17 -0.16
N ARG A 41 -6.87 -8.05 0.84
CA ARG A 41 -6.33 -9.43 0.85
C ARG A 41 -6.67 -10.25 -0.41
N PRO A 42 -7.91 -10.27 -0.92
CA PRO A 42 -8.26 -11.05 -2.12
C PRO A 42 -7.45 -10.63 -3.35
N TYR A 43 -7.18 -9.34 -3.53
CA TYR A 43 -6.48 -8.83 -4.71
C TYR A 43 -4.96 -9.05 -4.62
N VAL A 44 -4.38 -8.96 -3.43
CA VAL A 44 -2.95 -9.24 -3.22
C VAL A 44 -2.65 -10.73 -3.31
N ALA A 45 -3.52 -11.59 -2.77
CA ALA A 45 -3.33 -13.04 -2.80
C ALA A 45 -3.39 -13.65 -4.22
N GLN A 46 -4.22 -13.08 -5.10
CA GLN A 46 -4.30 -13.46 -6.51
C GLN A 46 -3.04 -13.11 -7.32
N SER A 47 -2.21 -12.20 -6.80
CA SER A 47 -0.99 -11.74 -7.46
C SER A 47 0.23 -12.63 -7.20
N SER A 48 0.06 -13.71 -6.43
CA SER A 48 1.08 -14.75 -6.22
C SER A 48 1.27 -15.53 -7.52
N VAL A 49 2.28 -15.14 -8.29
CA VAL A 49 2.71 -15.68 -9.59
C VAL A 49 2.55 -17.22 -9.69
N GLN A 50 1.72 -17.68 -10.64
CA GLN A 50 1.94 -18.99 -11.27
C GLN A 50 3.19 -18.86 -12.16
N ASN A 51 4.36 -19.25 -11.64
CA ASN A 51 5.58 -19.46 -12.42
C ASN A 51 6.02 -20.91 -12.20
N THR A 52 5.34 -21.85 -12.84
CA THR A 52 5.81 -23.22 -13.07
C THR A 52 4.80 -23.89 -13.96
N LYS A 53 4.84 -23.60 -15.26
CA LYS A 53 4.45 -24.37 -16.48
C LYS A 53 4.68 -23.32 -17.59
N ASP A 54 5.83 -23.29 -18.26
CA ASP A 54 6.02 -23.98 -19.54
C ASP A 54 7.51 -23.92 -19.94
N ASP A 55 8.28 -24.93 -19.56
CA ASP A 55 9.57 -25.26 -20.19
C ASP A 55 9.52 -26.77 -20.49
N LEU A 56 8.87 -27.11 -21.60
CA LEU A 56 9.03 -28.38 -22.34
C LEU A 56 9.65 -28.04 -23.70
#